data_AF-A0A349PKB4-F1
#
_entry.id   AF-A0A349PKB4-F1
#
_cell.length_a   1.000
_cell.length_b   1.000
_cell.length_c   1.000
_cell.angle_alpha   90.00
_cell.angle_beta   90.00
_cell.angle_gamma   90.00
#
_symmetry.space_group_name_H-M   'P 1'
#
loop_
_entity.id
_entity.type
_entity.pdbx_description
1 polymer ?
#
loop_
_entity_poly.entity_id
_entity_poly.type
_entity_poly.pdbx_seq_one_letter_code
_entity_poly.pdbx_strand_id
1 'polypeptide(L)' 'AVESLMEGKSNFMVGMLNDKVTLTPLLKAIKGKSVIDRELLRVSEIMSV' A
#
# COMPACT_ATOMS: atom_id res chain seq x y z
N ALA A 1 -13.89 3.18 0.81
CA ALA A 1 -14.42 1.83 0.46
C ALA A 1 -15.90 1.89 0.13
N VAL A 2 -16.74 2.47 1.00
CA VAL A 2 -18.17 2.68 0.76
C VAL A 2 -18.42 3.56 -0.47
N GLU A 3 -17.63 4.63 -0.66
CA GLU A 3 -17.74 5.52 -1.83
C GLU A 3 -17.43 4.80 -3.16
N SER A 4 -16.42 3.92 -3.18
CA SER A 4 -16.04 3.17 -4.40
C SER A 4 -17.09 2.11 -4.78
N LEU A 5 -17.76 1.51 -3.79
CA LEU A 5 -18.90 0.62 -4.01
C LEU A 5 -20.13 1.39 -4.51
N MET A 6 -20.37 2.60 -3.99
CA MET A 6 -21.43 3.49 -4.49
C MET A 6 -21.19 3.99 -5.92
N GLU A 7 -19.93 4.16 -6.33
CA GLU A 7 -19.55 4.51 -7.71
C GLU A 7 -19.56 3.32 -8.69
N GLY A 8 -19.95 2.12 -8.25
CA GLY A 8 -20.01 0.92 -9.09
C GLY A 8 -18.63 0.37 -9.50
N LYS A 9 -17.55 0.84 -8.87
CA LYS A 9 -16.18 0.40 -9.17
C LYS A 9 -15.86 -0.89 -8.43
N SER A 10 -16.14 -2.02 -9.07
CA SER A 10 -15.65 -3.34 -8.66
C SER A 10 -14.21 -3.57 -9.16
N ASN A 11 -13.43 -4.42 -8.48
CA ASN A 11 -12.05 -4.80 -8.84
C ASN A 11 -10.93 -3.78 -8.59
N PHE A 12 -11.12 -2.84 -7.66
CA PHE A 12 -10.06 -1.93 -7.20
C PHE A 12 -9.66 -2.23 -5.75
N MET A 13 -8.36 -2.18 -5.48
CA MET A 13 -7.80 -2.21 -4.13
C MET A 13 -7.75 -0.78 -3.59
N VAL A 14 -8.34 -0.56 -2.43
CA VAL A 14 -8.15 0.68 -1.66
C VAL A 14 -6.91 0.50 -0.80
N GLY A 15 -5.95 1.40 -0.92
CA GLY A 15 -4.76 1.41 -0.08
C GLY A 15 -4.36 2.83 0.31
N MET A 16 -3.32 2.94 1.12
CA MET A 16 -2.69 4.21 1.44
C MET A 16 -1.29 4.24 0.81
N LEU A 17 -0.98 5.34 0.14
CA LEU A 17 0.34 5.60 -0.42
C LEU A 17 0.73 7.02 -0.03
N ASN A 18 1.85 7.17 0.69
CA ASN A 18 2.35 8.47 1.16
C ASN A 18 1.26 9.31 1.86
N ASP A 19 0.59 8.71 2.86
CA ASP A 19 -0.51 9.31 3.62
C ASP A 19 -1.75 9.74 2.79
N LYS A 20 -1.85 9.30 1.54
CA LYS A 20 -3.01 9.53 0.68
C LYS A 20 -3.75 8.24 0.39
N VAL A 21 -5.07 8.28 0.55
CA VAL A 21 -5.95 7.20 0.11
C VAL A 21 -5.91 7.12 -1.41
N THR A 22 -5.51 5.97 -1.94
CA THR A 22 -5.37 5.72 -3.38
C THR A 22 -6.12 4.46 -3.78
N LEU A 23 -6.77 4.53 -4.95
CA LEU A 23 -7.41 3.39 -5.62
C LEU A 23 -6.45 2.80 -6.64
N THR A 24 -6.04 1.55 -6.46
CA THR A 24 -5.16 0.84 -7.39
C THR A 24 -5.91 -0.33 -8.01
N PRO A 25 -5.88 -0.53 -9.35
CA PRO A 25 -6.50 -1.70 -9.98
C PRO A 25 -5.90 -3.00 -9.43
N LEU A 26 -6.74 -4.02 -9.18
CA LEU A 26 -6.28 -5.29 -8.59
C LEU A 26 -5.08 -5.88 -9.35
N LEU A 27 -5.18 -5.93 -10.69
CA LEU A 27 -4.13 -6.41 -11.61
C LEU A 27 -2.76 -5.75 -11.41
N LYS A 28 -2.74 -4.48 -10.99
CA LYS A 28 -1.51 -3.74 -10.69
C LYS A 28 -1.05 -3.96 -9.25
N ALA A 29 -2.00 -4.09 -8.31
CA ALA A 29 -1.72 -4.37 -6.91
C ALA A 29 -1.05 -5.75 -6.70
N ILE A 30 -1.53 -6.81 -7.34
CA ILE A 30 -0.94 -8.17 -7.22
C ILE A 30 0.47 -8.28 -7.83
N LYS A 31 0.85 -7.38 -8.74
CA LYS A 31 2.20 -7.34 -9.33
C LYS A 31 3.18 -6.45 -8.56
N GLY A 32 2.69 -5.66 -7.61
CA GLY A 32 3.52 -4.83 -6.76
C GLY A 32 4.25 -5.70 -5.74
N LYS A 33 5.59 -5.77 -5.82
CA LYS A 33 6.39 -6.30 -4.72
C LYS A 33 6.45 -5.22 -3.64
N SER A 34 5.92 -5.48 -2.46
CA SER A 34 6.13 -4.62 -1.29
C SER A 34 7.58 -4.73 -0.86
N VAL A 35 8.41 -3.76 -1.26
CA VAL A 35 9.81 -3.69 -0.86
C VAL A 35 9.87 -3.09 0.54
N ILE A 36 10.39 -3.85 1.50
CA ILE A 36 10.73 -3.33 2.81
C ILE A 36 11.95 -2.43 2.66
N ASP A 37 11.90 -1.23 3.25
CA ASP A 37 13.04 -0.33 3.29
C ASP A 37 14.15 -0.94 4.16
N ARG A 38 15.27 -1.28 3.52
CA ARG A 38 16.41 -1.91 4.18
C ARG A 38 17.17 -0.94 5.09
N GLU A 39 17.11 0.35 4.82
CA GLU A 39 17.74 1.37 5.68
C GLU A 39 16.98 1.47 7.01
N LEU A 40 15.65 1.44 6.97
CA LEU A 40 14.83 1.36 8.18
C LEU A 40 15.15 0.10 9.01
N LEU A 41 15.35 -1.04 8.34
CA LEU A 41 15.77 -2.28 9.01
C LEU A 41 17.13 -2.09 9.72
N ARG A 42 18.12 -1.49 9.02
CA ARG A 42 19.46 -1.25 9.58
C ARG A 42 19.44 -0.33 10.79
N VAL A 43 18.66 0.76 10.74
CA VAL A 43 18.54 1.69 11.87
C VAL A 43 17.83 1.03 13.06
N SER A 44 16.82 0.20 12.80
CA SER A 44 16.13 -0.55 13.86
C SER A 44 17.06 -1.50 14.60
N GLU A 45 18.02 -2.14 13.91
CA GLU A 45 19.04 -2.99 14.55
C GLU A 45 20.01 -2.17 15.41
N ILE A 46 20.42 -0.99 14.96
CA ILE A 46 21.33 -0.10 15.71
C ILE A 46 20.66 0.45 16.98
N MET A 47 19.39 0.86 16.89
CA MET A 47 18.66 1.44 18.04
C MET A 47 18.29 0.41 19.11
N SER A 48 18.38 -0.89 18.80
CA SER A 48 18.04 -1.97 19.73
C SER A 48 19.24 -2.42 20.59
N VAL A 49 20.37 -1.70 20.52
CA VAL A 49 21.60 -1.92 21.31
C VAL A 49 21.65 -0.99 22.53
#